data_AF-A0A090VSA5-F1
#
_entry.id   AF-A0A090VSA5-F1
#
_cell.length_a   1.000
_cell.length_b   1.000
_cell.length_c   1.000
_cell.angle_alpha   90.00
_cell.angle_beta   90.00
_cell.angle_gamma   90.00
#
_symmetry.space_group_name_H-M   'P 1'
#
loop_
_entity.id
_entity.type
_entity.pdbx_description
1 polymer ?
#
loop_
_entity_poly.entity_id
_entity_poly.type
_entity_poly.pdbx_seq_one_letter_code
_entity_poly.pdbx_strand_id
1 'polypeptide(L)'
;MHINTKYRVGALIYLMAAYALALPALALFTDLVINGSIIDMWKGSYSFADLLNLRKTLFLQFAGLGAALGFVYWLFFFRRYRHHDPLDKYFK
;
A
#
# COMPACT_ATOMS: atom_id res chain seq x y z
N MET A 1 -4.96 10.55 -27.02
CA MET A 1 -6.07 9.75 -26.43
C MET A 1 -6.64 10.44 -25.16
N HIS A 2 -7.93 10.81 -25.09
CA HIS A 2 -8.56 11.33 -23.86
C HIS A 2 -8.69 10.17 -22.86
N ILE A 3 -7.70 9.98 -21.98
CA ILE A 3 -7.81 9.01 -20.88
C ILE A 3 -9.05 9.38 -20.06
N ASN A 4 -10.07 8.52 -20.15
CA ASN A 4 -11.39 8.73 -19.57
C ASN A 4 -11.25 8.88 -18.04
N THR A 5 -11.85 9.94 -17.49
CA THR A 5 -11.71 10.35 -16.08
C THR A 5 -12.03 9.20 -15.10
N LYS A 6 -12.92 8.28 -15.50
CA LYS A 6 -13.27 7.07 -14.73
C LYS A 6 -12.07 6.17 -14.45
N TYR A 7 -11.20 5.91 -15.43
CA TYR A 7 -10.01 5.07 -15.23
C TYR A 7 -8.96 5.74 -14.33
N ARG A 8 -8.90 7.08 -14.34
CA ARG A 8 -7.98 7.84 -13.48
C ARG A 8 -8.37 7.73 -12.01
N VAL A 9 -9.66 7.84 -11.71
CA VAL A 9 -10.19 7.67 -10.36
C VAL A 9 -10.06 6.20 -9.91
N GLY A 10 -10.30 5.24 -10.81
CA GLY A 10 -10.05 3.82 -10.53
C GLY A 10 -8.60 3.53 -10.17
N ALA A 11 -7.63 4.10 -10.92
CA ALA A 11 -6.22 3.96 -10.62
C ALA A 11 -5.82 4.61 -9.28
N LEU A 12 -6.45 5.73 -8.91
CA LEU A 12 -6.23 6.38 -7.61
C LEU A 12 -6.64 5.44 -6.47
N ILE A 13 -7.88 4.96 -6.52
CA ILE A 13 -8.43 4.08 -5.48
C ILE A 13 -7.61 2.80 -5.39
N TYR A 14 -7.23 2.22 -6.53
CA TYR A 14 -6.39 1.03 -6.59
C TYR A 14 -5.03 1.26 -5.92
N LEU A 15 -4.34 2.35 -6.26
CA LEU A 15 -3.04 2.68 -5.67
C LEU A 15 -3.15 2.96 -4.18
N MET A 16 -4.13 3.74 -3.74
CA MET A 16 -4.34 4.00 -2.31
C MET A 16 -4.61 2.70 -1.54
N ALA A 17 -5.49 1.84 -2.04
CA ALA A 17 -5.81 0.56 -1.41
C ALA A 17 -4.62 -0.40 -1.40
N ALA A 18 -3.90 -0.51 -2.51
CA ALA A 18 -2.74 -1.40 -2.62
C ALA A 18 -1.65 -1.01 -1.62
N TYR A 19 -1.29 0.28 -1.54
CA TYR A 19 -0.26 0.74 -0.62
C TYR A 19 -0.74 0.76 0.84
N ALA A 20 -2.03 0.99 1.09
CA ALA A 20 -2.62 0.89 2.43
C ALA A 20 -2.59 -0.53 2.99
N LEU A 21 -2.57 -1.57 2.13
CA LEU A 21 -2.41 -2.96 2.54
C LEU A 21 -0.94 -3.40 2.58
N ALA A 22 -0.14 -2.92 1.63
CA ALA A 22 1.27 -3.32 1.50
C ALA A 22 2.11 -2.90 2.71
N LEU A 23 1.93 -1.67 3.23
CA LEU A 23 2.74 -1.20 4.36
C LEU A 23 2.44 -1.93 5.68
N PRO A 24 1.17 -2.13 6.09
CA PRO A 24 0.87 -2.95 7.26
C PRO A 24 1.35 -4.39 7.10
N ALA A 25 1.25 -4.97 5.90
CA ALA A 25 1.74 -6.32 5.65
C ALA A 25 3.27 -6.41 5.79
N LEU A 26 4.01 -5.42 5.28
CA LEU A 26 5.46 -5.31 5.47
C LEU A 26 5.82 -5.14 6.95
N ALA A 27 5.12 -4.26 7.67
CA ALA A 27 5.33 -4.06 9.09
C ALA A 27 5.08 -5.36 9.88
N LEU A 28 4.00 -6.08 9.56
CA LEU A 28 3.69 -7.38 10.17
C LEU A 28 4.78 -8.41 9.86
N PHE A 29 5.25 -8.48 8.61
CA PHE A 29 6.35 -9.38 8.23
C PHE A 29 7.64 -9.07 9.00
N THR A 30 8.02 -7.79 9.11
CA THR A 30 9.20 -7.39 9.88
C THR A 30 9.06 -7.75 11.35
N ASP A 31 7.84 -7.63 11.89
CA ASP A 31 7.60 -7.94 13.29
C ASP A 31 7.61 -9.45 13.57
N LEU A 32 7.12 -10.24 12.62
CA LEU A 32 7.16 -11.70 12.66
C LEU A 32 8.59 -12.24 12.52
N VAL A 33 9.35 -11.73 11.56
CA VAL A 33 10.66 -12.29 11.17
C VAL A 33 11.82 -11.67 11.95
N ILE A 34 11.85 -10.34 12.08
CA ILE A 34 12.99 -9.62 12.66
C ILE A 34 12.84 -9.51 14.17
N ASN A 35 11.63 -9.18 14.65
CA ASN A 35 11.37 -9.04 16.07
C ASN A 35 11.15 -10.39 16.78
N GLY A 36 11.16 -11.50 16.03
CA GLY A 36 11.05 -12.84 16.57
C GLY A 36 9.68 -13.17 17.14
N SER A 37 8.63 -12.41 16.82
CA SER A 37 7.30 -12.67 17.39
C SER A 37 6.72 -14.04 16.98
N ILE A 38 7.16 -14.62 15.85
CA ILE A 38 6.88 -16.02 15.51
C ILE A 38 7.42 -16.98 16.58
N ILE A 39 8.61 -16.72 17.11
CA ILE A 39 9.28 -17.59 18.09
C ILE A 39 8.56 -17.48 19.43
N ASP A 40 8.12 -16.29 19.82
CA ASP A 40 7.36 -16.10 21.05
C ASP A 40 5.96 -16.72 20.98
N MET A 41 5.30 -16.65 19.82
CA MET A 41 4.04 -17.36 19.57
C MET A 41 4.25 -18.88 19.60
N TRP A 42 5.35 -19.38 19.03
CA TRP A 42 5.71 -20.81 19.10
C TRP A 42 5.92 -21.26 20.55
N LYS A 43 6.54 -20.42 21.38
CA LYS A 43 6.75 -20.68 22.81
C LYS A 43 5.49 -20.50 23.66
N GLY A 44 4.37 -20.08 23.06
CA GLY A 44 3.09 -19.90 23.74
C GLY A 44 3.01 -18.65 24.63
N SER A 45 3.91 -17.67 24.45
CA SER A 45 3.94 -16.47 25.30
C SER A 45 2.77 -15.51 25.02
N TYR A 46 2.25 -15.46 23.79
CA TYR A 46 1.06 -14.70 23.41
C TYR A 46 0.48 -15.19 22.07
N SER A 47 -0.78 -14.88 21.79
CA SER A 47 -1.45 -15.27 20.54
C SER A 47 -1.25 -14.25 19.42
N PHE A 48 -1.42 -14.66 18.16
CA PHE A 48 -1.41 -13.76 17.00
C PHE A 48 -2.43 -12.63 17.13
N ALA A 49 -3.61 -12.92 17.70
CA ALA A 49 -4.64 -11.92 17.95
C ALA A 49 -4.19 -10.85 18.96
N ASP A 50 -3.41 -11.23 19.98
CA ASP A 50 -2.88 -10.30 20.97
C ASP A 50 -1.83 -9.39 20.35
N LEU A 51 -0.96 -9.93 19.47
CA LEU A 51 0.00 -9.12 18.72
C LEU A 51 -0.69 -8.09 17.83
N LEU A 52 -1.73 -8.51 17.11
CA LEU A 52 -2.53 -7.60 16.28
C LEU A 52 -3.20 -6.50 17.11
N ASN A 53 -3.72 -6.84 18.30
CA ASN A 53 -4.33 -5.84 19.19
C ASN A 53 -3.30 -4.87 19.76
N LEU A 54 -2.15 -5.36 20.21
CA LEU A 54 -1.04 -4.55 20.72
C LEU A 54 -0.53 -3.56 19.67
N ARG A 55 -0.50 -3.98 18.39
CA ARG A 55 0.07 -3.18 17.29
C ARG A 55 -0.96 -2.59 16.35
N LYS A 56 -2.24 -2.66 16.72
CA LYS A 56 -3.37 -2.13 15.93
C LYS A 56 -3.15 -0.67 15.53
N THR A 57 -2.70 0.16 16.47
CA THR A 57 -2.43 1.58 16.22
C THR A 57 -1.28 1.77 15.22
N LEU A 58 -0.20 0.98 15.34
CA LEU A 58 0.92 1.02 14.41
C LEU A 58 0.49 0.59 13.00
N PHE A 59 -0.24 -0.52 12.87
CA PHE A 59 -0.74 -0.98 11.57
C PHE A 59 -1.72 0.03 10.95
N LEU A 60 -2.56 0.68 11.75
CA LEU A 60 -3.45 1.75 11.28
C LEU A 60 -2.65 2.96 10.76
N GLN A 61 -1.60 3.37 11.47
CA GLN A 61 -0.70 4.44 11.04
C GLN A 61 0.00 4.09 9.72
N PHE A 62 0.53 2.86 9.60
CA PHE A 62 1.14 2.38 8.36
C PHE A 62 0.15 2.29 7.20
N ALA A 63 -1.10 1.89 7.46
CA ALA A 63 -2.15 1.89 6.44
C ALA A 63 -2.43 3.31 5.94
N GLY A 64 -2.49 4.28 6.86
CA GLY A 64 -2.65 5.70 6.53
C GLY A 64 -1.48 6.25 5.72
N LEU A 65 -0.24 5.96 6.13
CA LEU A 65 0.97 6.32 5.37
C LEU A 65 0.98 5.67 3.99
N GLY A 66 0.52 4.42 3.89
CA GLY A 66 0.41 3.69 2.64
C GLY A 66 -0.58 4.35 1.68
N ALA A 67 -1.77 4.68 2.18
CA ALA A 67 -2.76 5.43 1.40
C ALA A 67 -2.22 6.78 0.92
N ALA A 68 -1.51 7.51 1.78
CA ALA A 68 -0.89 8.79 1.43
C ALA A 68 0.19 8.63 0.36
N LEU A 69 1.04 7.60 0.45
CA LEU A 69 2.03 7.28 -0.58
C LEU A 69 1.37 6.89 -1.91
N GLY A 70 0.32 6.07 -1.87
CA GLY A 70 -0.47 5.71 -3.06
C GLY A 70 -1.09 6.94 -3.73
N PHE A 71 -1.58 7.90 -2.93
CA PHE A 71 -2.08 9.19 -3.41
C PHE A 71 -0.97 10.04 -4.05
N VAL A 72 0.19 10.16 -3.40
CA VAL A 72 1.34 10.92 -3.94
C VAL A 72 1.86 10.30 -5.24
N TYR A 73 1.96 8.96 -5.30
CA TYR A 73 2.36 8.23 -6.50
C TYR A 73 1.38 8.47 -7.64
N TRP A 74 0.08 8.39 -7.35
CA TRP A 74 -0.96 8.72 -8.33
C TRP A 74 -0.84 10.17 -8.81
N LEU A 75 -0.57 11.14 -7.93
CA LEU A 75 -0.44 12.55 -8.28
C LEU A 75 0.76 12.79 -9.21
N PHE A 76 1.88 12.10 -8.96
CA PHE A 76 3.03 12.11 -9.86
C PHE A 76 2.70 11.48 -11.22
N PHE A 77 2.01 10.34 -11.25
CA PHE A 77 1.56 9.69 -12.49
C PHE A 77 0.60 10.61 -13.26
N PHE A 78 -0.37 11.22 -12.58
CA PHE A 78 -1.31 12.16 -13.17
C PHE A 78 -0.61 13.37 -13.80
N ARG A 79 0.44 13.90 -13.16
CA ARG A 79 1.26 14.99 -13.73
C ARG A 79 2.10 14.53 -14.92
N ARG A 80 2.73 13.35 -14.83
CA ARG A 80 3.68 12.87 -15.85
C ARG A 80 3.00 12.39 -17.14
N TYR A 81 1.84 11.76 -17.04
CA TYR A 81 1.07 11.26 -18.20
C TYR A 81 0.12 12.29 -18.81
N ARG A 82 0.22 13.57 -18.40
CA ARG A 82 -0.53 14.66 -19.04
C ARG A 82 0.08 15.09 -20.38
N HIS A 83 1.35 14.76 -20.66
CA HIS A 83 2.08 15.30 -21.82
C HIS A 83 2.67 14.29 -22.80
N HIS A 84 2.88 13.03 -22.44
CA HIS A 84 3.30 12.02 -23.42
C HIS A 84 2.78 10.65 -23.05
N ASP A 85 1.80 10.16 -23.81
CA ASP A 85 1.49 8.75 -23.87
C ASP A 85 2.45 8.13 -24.92
N PRO A 86 3.45 7.34 -24.52
CA PRO A 86 4.43 6.77 -25.47
C PRO A 86 3.77 5.79 -26.47
N LEU A 87 2.52 5.39 -26.22
CA LEU A 87 1.73 4.51 -27.07
C LEU A 87 1.08 5.24 -28.27
N ASP A 88 0.97 6.57 -28.28
CA ASP A 88 0.41 7.33 -29.42
C ASP A 88 1.27 7.18 -30.70
N LYS A 89 2.52 6.70 -30.60
CA LYS A 89 3.37 6.40 -31.76
C LYS A 89 2.96 5.16 -32.55
N TYR A 90 2.20 4.24 -31.96
CA TYR A 90 1.89 2.92 -32.55
C TYR A 90 0.48 2.82 -33.15
N PHE A 91 -0.35 3.86 -33.04
CA PHE A 91 -1.72 3.88 -33.55
C PHE A 91 -1.91 4.90 -34.68
N LYS A 92 -0.95 4.97 -35.61
CA LYS A 92 -1.00 5.86 -36.79
C LYS A 92 -1.48 5.11 -38.03
#